data_AF-A0A8T7GAZ6-F1
#
_entry.id   AF-A0A8T7GAZ6-F1
#
_cell.length_a   1.000
_cell.length_b   1.000
_cell.length_c   1.000
_cell.angle_alpha   90.00
_cell.angle_beta   90.00
_cell.angle_gamma   90.00
#
_symmetry.space_group_name_H-M   'P 1'
#
loop_
_entity.id
_entity.type
_entity.pdbx_description
1 polymer ?
#
loop_
_entity_poly.entity_id
_entity_poly.type
_entity_poly.pdbx_seq_one_letter_code
_entity_poly.pdbx_strand_id
1 'polypeptide(L)'
;MEESPENRVEPYESLDSKQERISGETFPKVVLELCESCYWCATCINEKGVIKICPVCGKKTSKVLMSIDEMCLVEIDYKRGVVLHFDRKLPLR
;
A
#
# COMPACT_ATOMS: atom_id res chain seq x y z
N MET A 1 -20.30 -32.23 -15.41
CA MET A 1 -19.59 -31.62 -14.27
C MET A 1 -19.52 -30.15 -14.58
N GLU A 2 -20.34 -29.34 -13.91
CA GLU A 2 -20.23 -27.89 -14.02
C GLU A 2 -19.00 -27.45 -13.21
N GLU A 3 -18.07 -26.75 -13.87
CA GLU A 3 -16.92 -26.13 -13.20
C GLU A 3 -17.45 -25.07 -12.23
N SER A 4 -17.20 -25.27 -10.93
CA SER A 4 -17.51 -24.26 -9.92
C SER A 4 -16.81 -22.94 -10.27
N PRO A 5 -17.49 -21.78 -10.25
CA PRO A 5 -16.89 -20.48 -10.56
C PRO A 5 -15.74 -20.11 -9.62
N GLU A 6 -15.64 -20.75 -8.46
CA GLU A 6 -14.55 -20.59 -7.49
C GLU A 6 -13.22 -21.15 -8.01
N ASN A 7 -13.23 -22.09 -8.97
CA ASN A 7 -12.01 -22.64 -9.59
C ASN A 7 -11.36 -21.70 -10.63
N ARG A 8 -11.96 -20.54 -10.92
CA ARG A 8 -11.44 -19.54 -11.89
C ARG A 8 -10.70 -18.38 -11.24
N VAL A 9 -10.52 -18.40 -9.92
CA VAL A 9 -9.66 -17.43 -9.25
C VAL A 9 -8.22 -17.90 -9.41
N GLU A 10 -7.56 -17.49 -10.49
CA GLU A 10 -6.11 -17.65 -10.55
C GLU A 10 -5.50 -16.99 -9.31
N PRO A 11 -4.59 -17.68 -8.59
CA PRO A 11 -3.94 -17.09 -7.43
C PRO A 11 -3.25 -15.80 -7.86
N TYR A 12 -3.65 -14.70 -7.24
CA TYR A 12 -3.08 -13.40 -7.54
C TYR A 12 -1.58 -13.42 -7.27
N GLU A 13 -0.80 -13.14 -8.30
CA GLU A 13 0.62 -12.90 -8.18
C GLU A 13 0.89 -11.40 -8.33
N SER A 14 1.48 -10.80 -7.29
CA SER A 14 1.86 -9.39 -7.27
C SER A 14 2.96 -9.10 -8.29
N LEU A 15 3.06 -7.83 -8.71
CA LEU A 15 4.16 -7.41 -9.58
C LEU A 15 5.53 -7.66 -8.93
N ASP A 16 5.63 -7.50 -7.61
CA ASP A 16 6.84 -7.82 -6.83
C ASP A 16 7.26 -9.28 -7.05
N SER A 17 6.34 -10.23 -6.87
CA SER A 17 6.63 -11.67 -7.03
C SER A 17 6.94 -12.04 -8.49
N LYS A 18 6.25 -11.42 -9.46
CA LYS A 18 6.54 -11.61 -10.88
C LYS A 18 7.94 -11.16 -11.24
N GLN A 19 8.35 -9.97 -10.80
CA GLN A 19 9.66 -9.41 -11.10
C GLN A 19 10.78 -10.24 -10.47
N GLU A 20 10.62 -10.65 -9.21
CA GLU A 20 11.60 -11.49 -8.52
C GLU A 20 11.80 -12.82 -9.25
N ARG A 21 10.72 -13.44 -9.74
CA ARG A 21 10.83 -14.67 -10.54
C ARG A 21 11.52 -14.45 -11.89
N ILE A 22 11.28 -13.32 -12.56
CA ILE A 22 11.80 -13.05 -13.91
C ILE A 22 13.27 -12.63 -13.90
N SER A 23 13.63 -11.66 -13.04
CA SER A 23 14.98 -11.06 -13.04
C SER A 23 15.74 -11.23 -11.72
N GLY A 24 15.09 -11.72 -10.66
CA GLY A 24 15.67 -11.74 -9.31
C GLY A 24 15.71 -10.36 -8.63
N GLU A 25 15.14 -9.34 -9.26
CA GLU A 25 15.09 -7.98 -8.71
C GLU A 25 13.76 -7.71 -8.01
N THR A 26 13.73 -6.73 -7.13
CA THR A 26 12.51 -6.27 -6.44
C THR A 26 12.23 -4.81 -6.75
N PHE A 27 10.95 -4.44 -6.78
CA PHE A 27 10.56 -3.04 -6.88
C PHE A 27 10.89 -2.29 -5.58
N PRO A 28 11.12 -0.97 -5.64
CA PRO A 28 11.21 -0.15 -4.44
C PRO A 28 9.98 -0.32 -3.56
N LYS A 29 10.18 -0.53 -2.25
CA LYS A 29 9.07 -0.57 -1.29
C LYS A 29 8.43 0.80 -1.18
N VAL A 30 7.11 0.86 -1.34
CA VAL A 30 6.32 2.07 -1.12
C VAL A 30 5.83 2.05 0.31
N VAL A 31 6.00 3.16 1.03
CA VAL A 31 5.60 3.28 2.43
C VAL A 31 4.67 4.47 2.57
N LEU A 32 3.45 4.24 3.03
CA LEU A 32 2.54 5.29 3.47
C LEU A 32 2.80 5.58 4.95
N GLU A 33 3.14 6.81 5.26
CA GLU A 33 3.34 7.32 6.61
C GLU A 33 2.14 8.13 7.06
N LEU A 34 1.71 7.91 8.32
CA LEU A 34 0.50 8.49 8.87
C LEU A 34 0.75 9.02 10.27
N CYS A 35 0.31 10.24 10.56
CA CYS A 35 0.25 10.75 11.91
C CYS A 35 -1.17 10.60 12.47
N GLU A 36 -1.36 9.72 13.43
CA GLU A 36 -2.67 9.44 14.06
C GLU A 36 -3.21 10.61 14.89
N SER A 37 -2.40 11.64 15.14
CA SER A 37 -2.80 12.78 15.97
C SER A 37 -3.21 14.03 15.20
N CYS A 38 -2.63 14.26 14.02
CA CYS A 38 -2.94 15.45 13.21
C CYS A 38 -3.29 15.12 11.77
N TYR A 39 -3.39 13.83 11.44
CA TYR A 39 -3.79 13.29 10.14
C TYR A 39 -2.87 13.67 8.97
N TRP A 40 -1.69 14.23 9.25
CA TRP A 40 -0.63 14.38 8.26
C TRP A 40 -0.24 13.01 7.68
N CYS A 41 -0.07 12.94 6.37
CA CYS A 41 0.37 11.75 5.68
C CYS A 41 1.38 12.05 4.57
N ALA A 42 2.23 11.08 4.26
CA ALA A 42 3.15 11.14 3.13
C ALA A 42 3.41 9.74 2.56
N THR A 43 3.71 9.67 1.26
CA THR A 43 4.14 8.44 0.62
C THR A 43 5.63 8.54 0.29
N CYS A 44 6.40 7.56 0.74
CA CYS A 44 7.83 7.47 0.48
C CYS A 44 8.12 6.30 -0.43
N ILE A 45 8.96 6.53 -1.44
CA ILE A 45 9.56 5.46 -2.23
C ILE A 45 10.84 5.11 -1.50
N ASN A 46 10.95 3.88 -1.00
CA ASN A 46 12.01 3.30 -0.14
C ASN A 46 11.93 3.61 1.37
N GLU A 47 12.44 2.70 2.20
CA GLU A 47 12.41 2.81 3.66
C GLU A 47 13.39 3.86 4.22
N LYS A 48 14.37 4.30 3.42
CA LYS A 48 15.35 5.30 3.85
C LYS A 48 14.74 6.69 3.98
N GLY A 49 13.69 7.00 3.22
CA GLY A 49 12.98 8.28 3.24
C GLY A 49 11.95 8.44 4.36
N VAL A 50 11.78 7.42 5.21
CA VAL A 50 10.73 7.37 6.24
C VAL A 50 10.94 8.43 7.33
N ILE A 51 9.94 9.28 7.50
CA ILE A 51 9.80 10.32 8.52
C ILE A 51 9.17 9.72 9.78
N LYS A 52 10.02 9.32 10.75
CA LYS A 52 9.58 8.72 12.03
C LYS A 52 8.83 9.66 12.97
N ILE A 53 8.98 10.97 12.77
CA ILE A 53 8.41 12.03 13.61
C ILE A 53 7.64 12.98 12.73
N CYS A 54 6.34 13.15 13.01
CA CYS A 54 5.46 14.01 12.25
C CYS A 54 6.01 15.44 12.23
N PRO A 55 6.22 16.04 11.04
CA PRO A 55 6.78 17.39 10.92
C PRO A 55 5.81 18.48 11.40
N VAL A 56 4.52 18.15 11.56
CA VAL A 56 3.47 19.10 11.95
C VAL A 56 3.29 19.17 13.46
N CYS A 57 3.25 18.03 14.15
CA CYS A 57 2.92 17.97 15.59
C CYS A 57 3.98 17.29 16.47
N GLY A 58 5.08 16.81 15.89
CA GLY A 58 6.19 16.20 16.64
C GLY A 58 5.92 14.81 17.22
N LYS A 59 4.75 14.23 16.96
CA LYS A 59 4.43 12.85 17.41
C LYS A 59 4.95 11.80 16.45
N LYS A 60 5.11 10.57 16.93
CA LYS A 60 5.52 9.43 16.10
C LYS A 60 4.49 9.15 15.01
N THR A 61 5.00 8.76 13.84
CA THR A 61 4.21 8.30 12.70
C THR A 61 4.09 6.79 12.68
N SER A 62 2.97 6.32 12.14
CA SER A 62 2.70 4.92 11.80
C SER A 62 3.01 4.69 10.32
N LYS A 63 3.28 3.44 9.93
CA LYS A 63 3.67 3.08 8.57
C LYS A 63 2.80 1.96 8.03
N VAL A 64 2.45 2.06 6.76
CA VAL A 64 1.81 1.00 6.00
C VAL A 64 2.66 0.69 4.78
N LEU A 65 3.07 -0.56 4.63
CA LEU A 65 3.81 -1.03 3.46
C LEU A 65 2.83 -1.27 2.32
N MET A 66 3.21 -0.82 1.13
CA MET A 66 2.43 -0.96 -0.09
C MET A 66 3.30 -1.59 -1.19
N SER A 67 2.70 -2.44 -2.00
CA SER A 67 3.29 -2.90 -3.25
C SER A 67 3.14 -1.86 -4.36
N ILE A 68 3.97 -1.94 -5.40
CA ILE A 68 3.98 -0.95 -6.50
C ILE A 68 2.69 -0.95 -7.34
N ASP A 69 1.94 -2.06 -7.30
CA ASP A 69 0.64 -2.27 -7.94
C ASP A 69 -0.55 -1.86 -7.05
N GLU A 70 -0.29 -1.43 -5.81
CA GLU A 70 -1.32 -0.98 -4.88
C GLU A 70 -1.50 0.54 -4.94
N MET A 71 -2.76 0.97 -4.96
CA MET A 71 -3.17 2.34 -4.73
C MET A 71 -3.80 2.45 -3.34
N CYS A 72 -3.46 3.51 -2.62
CA CYS A 72 -4.13 3.84 -1.37
C CYS A 72 -4.93 5.13 -1.55
N LEU A 73 -6.22 5.05 -1.28
CA LEU A 73 -7.07 6.22 -1.12
C LEU A 73 -7.18 6.52 0.37
N VAL A 74 -6.87 7.76 0.73
CA VAL A 74 -6.91 8.25 2.11
C VAL A 74 -8.11 9.17 2.25
N GLU A 75 -9.06 8.77 3.08
CA GLU A 75 -10.26 9.55 3.40
C GLU A 75 -10.23 9.97 4.87
N ILE A 76 -10.71 11.18 5.15
CA ILE A 76 -10.78 11.71 6.52
C ILE A 76 -12.25 11.80 6.92
N ASP A 77 -12.63 11.04 7.93
CA ASP A 77 -13.92 11.12 8.60
C ASP A 77 -13.70 11.69 10.01
N TYR A 78 -14.29 12.85 10.32
CA TYR A 78 -14.07 13.51 11.61
C TYR A 78 -14.57 12.73 12.84
N LYS A 79 -15.42 11.72 12.66
CA LYS A 79 -15.91 10.84 13.74
C LYS A 79 -15.09 9.55 13.85
N ARG A 80 -14.61 9.02 12.72
CA ARG A 80 -13.93 7.71 12.62
C ARG A 80 -12.41 7.81 12.46
N GLY A 81 -11.89 9.00 12.20
CA GLY A 81 -10.48 9.25 11.91
C GLY A 81 -10.15 9.09 10.43
N VAL A 82 -8.95 8.57 10.15
CA VAL A 82 -8.48 8.32 8.78
C VAL A 82 -8.91 6.92 8.34
N VAL A 83 -9.53 6.82 7.17
CA VAL A 83 -9.89 5.57 6.52
C VAL A 83 -8.96 5.37 5.33
N LEU A 84 -8.36 4.18 5.25
CA LEU A 84 -7.46 3.79 4.16
C LEU A 84 -8.14 2.72 3.31
N HIS A 85 -8.29 2.98 2.03
CA HIS A 85 -8.74 2.00 1.06
C HIS A 85 -7.56 1.58 0.19
N PHE A 86 -7.23 0.29 0.24
CA PHE A 86 -6.22 -0.31 -0.64
C PHE A 86 -6.93 -0.96 -1.81
N ASP A 87 -6.59 -0.52 -3.01
CA ASP A 87 -7.04 -1.11 -4.26
C ASP A 87 -5.83 -1.53 -5.08
N ARG A 88 -5.99 -2.55 -5.92
CA ARG A 88 -4.94 -3.00 -6.82
C ARG A 88 -5.28 -2.51 -8.21
N LYS A 89 -4.33 -1.92 -8.91
CA LYS A 89 -4.51 -1.73 -10.35
C LYS A 89 -4.59 -3.12 -10.95
N LEU A 90 -5.80 -3.57 -11.29
CA LEU A 90 -5.97 -4.68 -12.22
C LEU A 90 -5.11 -4.33 -13.45
N PRO A 91 -4.23 -5.21 -13.93
CA PRO A 91 -3.58 -4.97 -15.20
C PRO A 91 -4.70 -4.72 -16.20
N LEU A 92 -4.72 -3.52 -16.79
CA LEU A 92 -5.64 -3.17 -17.87
C LEU A 92 -5.50 -4.29 -18.90
N ARG A 93 -6.56 -5.12 -19.01
CA ARG A 93 -6.65 -6.20 -19.98
C ARG A 93 -6.66 -5.65 -21.39
#